data_AF-A0A6I9NYJ7-F1
#
_entry.id   AF-A0A6I9NYJ7-F1
#
_cell.length_a   1.000
_cell.length_b   1.000
_cell.length_c   1.000
_cell.angle_alpha   90.00
_cell.angle_beta   90.00
_cell.angle_gamma   90.00
#
_symmetry.space_group_name_H-M   'P 1'
#
loop_
_entity.id
_entity.type
_entity.pdbx_description
1 polymer ?
#
loop_
_entity_poly.entity_id
_entity_poly.type
_entity_poly.pdbx_seq_one_letter_code
_entity_poly.pdbx_strand_id
1 'polypeptide(L)'
;MTVERSLGEHEGSRRMKTELLVQMDGLARSEDLVFVLAASNLPWELDHAMLRRLEKRILVGLPSSPARQAMVSHWLPPLSCTGGVELRTELDYETLAKGMEGYSGSDVKLVCKESAMRPVRKIFDALESHQDGGSNMPVIQLETVTTADFLEVLTHTKPSARNLMDRYTAWDREYKSV
;
A
#
# COMPACT_ATOMS: atom_id res chain seq x y z
N MET A 1 38.28 -8.86 6.32
CA MET A 1 37.15 -7.91 6.34
C MET A 1 37.13 -7.15 5.03
N THR A 2 36.41 -7.67 4.04
CA THR A 2 36.21 -7.00 2.75
C THR A 2 35.05 -6.02 2.91
N VAL A 3 35.35 -4.73 2.86
CA VAL A 3 34.34 -3.68 2.74
C VAL A 3 33.79 -3.79 1.31
N GLU A 4 32.51 -4.12 1.14
CA GLU A 4 31.81 -3.89 -0.12
C GLU A 4 31.78 -2.37 -0.37
N ARG A 5 32.85 -1.88 -1.00
CA ARG A 5 32.98 -0.51 -1.46
C ARG A 5 32.22 -0.42 -2.76
N SER A 6 31.01 0.17 -2.73
CA SER A 6 30.34 0.60 -3.95
C SER A 6 31.21 1.64 -4.65
N LEU A 7 31.85 1.24 -5.76
CA LEU A 7 32.79 2.05 -6.55
C LEU A 7 32.11 3.22 -7.29
N GLY A 8 30.80 3.45 -7.10
CA GLY A 8 30.02 4.51 -7.75
C GLY A 8 29.40 5.56 -6.82
N GLU A 9 29.60 5.49 -5.49
CA GLU A 9 28.98 6.48 -4.59
C GLU A 9 29.66 7.86 -4.66
N HIS A 10 28.86 8.91 -4.89
CA HIS A 10 29.31 10.30 -4.88
C HIS A 10 29.85 10.68 -3.48
N GLU A 11 30.94 11.46 -3.43
CA GLU A 11 31.60 11.84 -2.17
C GLU A 11 30.64 12.55 -1.19
N GLY A 12 29.72 13.37 -1.70
CA GLY A 12 28.69 14.02 -0.88
C GLY A 12 27.76 13.03 -0.16
N SER A 13 27.37 11.94 -0.82
CA SER A 13 26.54 10.89 -0.20
C SER A 13 27.29 10.18 0.93
N ARG A 14 28.60 9.92 0.73
CA ARG A 14 29.46 9.31 1.76
C ARG A 14 29.59 10.18 3.00
N ARG A 15 29.78 11.50 2.83
CA ARG A 15 29.86 12.44 3.95
C ARG A 15 28.53 12.51 4.71
N MET A 16 27.40 12.60 4.00
CA MET A 16 26.08 12.62 4.62
C MET A 16 25.81 11.34 5.44
N LYS A 17 26.14 10.17 4.89
CA LYS A 17 25.99 8.89 5.59
C LYS A 17 26.86 8.80 6.83
N THR A 18 28.10 9.29 6.75
CA THR A 18 29.01 9.33 7.90
C THR A 18 28.46 10.23 9.00
N GLU A 19 27.97 11.42 8.64
CA GLU A 19 27.37 12.34 9.61
C GLU A 19 26.15 11.73 10.28
N LEU A 20 25.25 11.09 9.52
CA LEU A 20 24.10 10.39 10.07
C LEU A 20 24.50 9.33 11.10
N LEU A 21 25.51 8.51 10.78
CA LEU A 21 26.02 7.48 11.69
C LEU A 21 26.59 8.07 13.00
N VAL A 22 27.31 9.19 12.90
CA VAL A 22 27.88 9.90 14.06
C VAL A 22 26.75 10.46 14.94
N GLN A 23 25.72 11.06 14.34
CA GLN A 23 24.58 11.59 15.09
C GLN A 23 23.79 10.46 15.78
N MET A 24 23.59 9.33 15.13
CA MET A 24 22.95 8.15 15.75
C MET A 24 23.75 7.63 16.95
N ASP A 25 25.09 7.60 16.87
CA ASP A 25 25.94 7.22 18.00
C ASP A 25 25.90 8.25 19.14
N GLY A 26 25.72 9.53 18.80
CA GLY A 26 25.54 10.61 19.77
C GLY A 26 24.22 10.48 20.55
N LEU A 27 23.13 10.13 19.85
CA LEU A 27 21.82 9.91 20.47
C LEU A 27 21.85 8.77 21.48
N ALA A 28 22.55 7.67 21.19
CA ALA A 28 22.69 6.54 22.10
C ALA A 28 23.44 6.87 23.41
N ARG A 29 24.12 8.03 23.46
CA ARG A 29 24.87 8.51 24.64
C ARG A 29 24.21 9.70 25.33
N SER A 30 23.15 10.26 24.73
CA SER A 30 22.40 11.36 25.32
C SER A 30 21.45 10.82 26.39
N GLU A 31 21.12 11.66 27.37
CA GLU A 31 20.03 11.42 28.32
C GLU A 31 18.65 11.66 27.67
N ASP A 32 18.61 12.22 26.46
CA ASP A 32 17.39 12.45 25.71
C ASP A 32 16.80 11.13 25.18
N LEU A 33 15.52 10.89 25.46
CA LEU A 33 14.78 9.74 24.94
C LEU A 33 14.35 9.97 23.48
N VAL A 34 15.22 9.62 22.54
CA VAL A 34 14.93 9.70 21.09
C VAL A 34 14.71 8.31 20.50
N PHE A 35 13.57 8.12 19.83
CA PHE A 35 13.25 6.88 19.10
C PHE A 35 13.38 7.09 17.59
N VAL A 36 14.22 6.28 16.94
CA VAL A 36 14.45 6.34 15.49
C VAL A 36 13.68 5.22 14.80
N LEU A 37 12.72 5.60 13.95
CA LEU A 37 12.00 4.68 13.07
C LEU A 37 12.49 4.85 11.63
N ALA A 38 12.91 3.76 11.00
CA ALA A 38 13.29 3.70 9.59
C ALA A 38 12.40 2.72 8.83
N ALA A 39 12.07 3.04 7.58
CA ALA A 39 11.31 2.18 6.67
C ALA A 39 12.04 2.07 5.33
N SER A 40 12.16 0.85 4.80
CA SER A 40 12.81 0.60 3.50
C SER A 40 12.14 -0.56 2.77
N ASN A 41 11.98 -0.41 1.45
CA ASN A 41 11.54 -1.49 0.55
C ASN A 41 12.73 -2.23 -0.08
N LEU A 42 13.98 -1.83 0.20
CA LEU A 42 15.19 -2.43 -0.34
C LEU A 42 16.18 -2.70 0.81
N PRO A 43 15.84 -3.57 1.78
CA PRO A 43 16.63 -3.73 2.99
C PRO A 43 18.01 -4.38 2.75
N TRP A 44 18.19 -5.10 1.64
CA TRP A 44 19.48 -5.67 1.21
C TRP A 44 20.47 -4.64 0.65
N GLU A 45 20.02 -3.42 0.34
CA GLU A 45 20.91 -2.32 -0.10
C GLU A 45 21.44 -1.51 1.09
N LEU A 46 20.94 -1.78 2.31
CA LEU A 46 21.42 -1.14 3.52
C LEU A 46 22.79 -1.69 3.91
N ASP A 47 23.70 -0.79 4.23
CA ASP A 47 25.04 -1.18 4.62
C ASP A 47 25.08 -1.73 6.06
N HIS A 48 26.12 -2.51 6.36
CA HIS A 48 26.31 -3.08 7.69
C HIS A 48 26.49 -2.02 8.80
N ALA A 49 26.91 -0.79 8.48
CA ALA A 49 27.04 0.26 9.49
C ALA A 49 25.68 0.77 9.98
N MET A 50 24.72 0.97 9.07
CA MET A 50 23.34 1.31 9.39
C MET A 50 22.64 0.15 10.09
N LEU A 51 22.77 -1.08 9.56
CA LEU A 51 22.14 -2.26 10.16
C LEU A 51 22.52 -2.42 11.63
N ARG A 52 23.79 -2.21 12.00
CA ARG A 52 24.23 -2.29 13.41
C ARG A 52 23.56 -1.30 14.37
N ARG A 53 23.10 -0.15 13.88
CA ARG A 53 22.42 0.89 14.70
C ARG A 53 20.90 0.75 14.68
N LEU A 54 20.36 0.05 13.70
CA LEU A 54 18.96 -0.34 13.63
C LEU A 54 18.81 -1.73 14.26
N GLU A 55 18.84 -1.77 15.59
CA GLU A 55 18.89 -3.00 16.40
C GLU A 55 17.64 -3.87 16.26
N LYS A 56 16.46 -3.24 16.23
CA LYS A 56 15.16 -3.90 16.07
C LYS A 56 14.69 -3.77 14.62
N ARG A 57 14.38 -4.91 14.01
CA ARG A 57 13.99 -5.01 12.60
C ARG A 57 12.76 -5.88 12.48
N ILE A 58 11.71 -5.34 11.89
CA ILE A 58 10.41 -6.01 11.75
C ILE A 58 10.09 -6.09 10.26
N LEU A 59 9.97 -7.31 9.73
CA LEU A 59 9.43 -7.52 8.40
C LEU A 59 7.91 -7.25 8.42
N VAL A 60 7.47 -6.24 7.68
CA VAL A 60 6.04 -6.00 7.42
C VAL A 60 5.63 -6.80 6.19
N GLY A 61 4.97 -7.93 6.43
CA GLY A 61 4.47 -8.81 5.38
C GLY A 61 3.20 -8.29 4.71
N LEU A 62 2.71 -9.05 3.73
CA LEU A 62 1.41 -8.81 3.10
C LEU A 62 0.27 -8.94 4.12
N PRO A 63 -0.83 -8.18 3.96
CA PRO A 63 -1.96 -8.25 4.87
C PRO A 63 -2.55 -9.65 4.90
N SER A 64 -2.90 -10.12 6.10
CA SER A 64 -3.63 -11.38 6.30
C SER A 64 -5.07 -11.30 5.75
N SER A 65 -5.77 -12.43 5.63
CA SER A 65 -7.17 -12.42 5.18
C SER A 65 -8.07 -11.52 6.05
N PRO A 66 -8.05 -11.59 7.40
CA PRO A 66 -8.82 -10.67 8.23
C PRO A 66 -8.41 -9.20 8.04
N ALA A 67 -7.12 -8.92 7.86
CA ALA A 67 -6.65 -7.56 7.58
C ALA A 67 -7.20 -7.05 6.24
N ARG A 68 -7.21 -7.89 5.18
CA ARG A 68 -7.80 -7.53 3.89
C ARG A 68 -9.30 -7.25 3.99
N GLN A 69 -10.05 -8.04 4.77
CA GLN A 69 -11.47 -7.78 5.03
C GLN A 69 -11.67 -6.40 5.69
N ALA A 70 -10.91 -6.12 6.75
CA ALA A 70 -10.96 -4.85 7.46
C ALA A 70 -10.60 -3.66 6.54
N MET A 71 -9.60 -3.85 5.67
CA MET A 71 -9.21 -2.84 4.69
C MET A 71 -10.33 -2.56 3.67
N VAL A 72 -10.95 -3.59 3.09
CA VAL A 72 -12.06 -3.39 2.14
C VAL A 72 -13.24 -2.72 2.84
N SER A 73 -13.62 -3.19 4.03
CA SER A 73 -14.70 -2.59 4.80
C SER A 73 -14.40 -1.12 5.18
N HIS A 74 -13.14 -0.77 5.41
CA HIS A 74 -12.74 0.61 5.68
C HIS A 74 -12.86 1.51 4.44
N TRP A 75 -12.41 1.04 3.27
CA TRP A 75 -12.43 1.83 2.03
C TRP A 75 -13.79 1.84 1.33
N LEU A 76 -14.56 0.76 1.45
CA LEU A 76 -15.89 0.57 0.87
C LEU A 76 -16.85 0.04 1.94
N PRO A 77 -17.24 0.88 2.91
CA PRO A 77 -18.29 0.51 3.86
C PRO A 77 -19.65 0.36 3.14
N PRO A 78 -20.66 -0.30 3.78
CA PRO A 78 -21.98 -0.50 3.18
C PRO A 78 -22.65 0.79 2.72
N LEU A 79 -22.37 1.90 3.43
CA LEU A 79 -22.78 3.24 3.05
C LEU A 79 -21.61 4.20 3.28
N SER A 80 -21.23 4.92 2.23
CA SER A 80 -20.27 6.01 2.31
C SER A 80 -20.93 7.30 1.86
N CYS A 81 -20.89 8.32 2.72
CA CYS A 81 -21.43 9.65 2.45
C CYS A 81 -20.29 10.65 2.49
N THR A 82 -19.60 10.85 1.35
CA THR A 82 -18.45 11.75 1.26
C THR A 82 -18.79 12.89 0.31
N GLY A 83 -18.68 14.15 0.77
CA GLY A 83 -18.89 15.33 -0.09
C GLY A 83 -20.32 15.49 -0.64
N GLY A 84 -21.33 14.97 0.08
CA GLY A 84 -22.74 15.03 -0.35
C GLY A 84 -23.15 13.94 -1.35
N VAL A 85 -22.24 13.00 -1.66
CA VAL A 85 -22.50 11.87 -2.54
C VAL A 85 -22.63 10.60 -1.70
N GLU A 86 -23.75 9.89 -1.88
CA GLU A 86 -24.00 8.58 -1.26
C GLU A 86 -23.54 7.45 -2.19
N LEU A 87 -22.63 6.61 -1.71
CA LEU A 87 -22.24 5.36 -2.35
C LEU A 87 -22.70 4.20 -1.46
N ARG A 88 -23.56 3.34 -2.00
CA ARG A 88 -24.00 2.11 -1.35
C ARG A 88 -23.18 0.93 -1.87
N THR A 89 -22.85 0.00 -0.99
CA THR A 89 -22.12 -1.21 -1.35
C THR A 89 -22.74 -2.45 -0.71
N GLU A 90 -22.80 -3.53 -1.48
CA GLU A 90 -23.27 -4.86 -1.06
C GLU A 90 -22.16 -5.88 -1.30
N LEU A 91 -21.20 -5.87 -0.37
CA LEU A 91 -19.95 -6.61 -0.48
C LEU A 91 -19.87 -7.76 0.54
N ASP A 92 -19.58 -8.95 0.05
CA ASP A 92 -19.10 -10.07 0.87
C ASP A 92 -17.59 -9.93 1.08
N TYR A 93 -17.21 -9.26 2.18
CA TYR A 93 -15.81 -9.02 2.49
C TYR A 93 -14.98 -10.31 2.60
N GLU A 94 -15.57 -11.42 3.04
CA GLU A 94 -14.84 -12.69 3.18
C GLU A 94 -14.44 -13.23 1.81
N THR A 95 -15.38 -13.28 0.88
CA THR A 95 -15.12 -13.72 -0.51
C THR A 95 -14.10 -12.80 -1.19
N LEU A 96 -14.23 -11.48 -1.01
CA LEU A 96 -13.27 -10.52 -1.57
C LEU A 96 -11.86 -10.70 -1.00
N ALA A 97 -11.73 -10.93 0.31
CA ALA A 97 -10.43 -11.15 0.95
C ALA A 97 -9.72 -12.43 0.49
N LYS A 98 -10.48 -13.47 0.13
CA LYS A 98 -9.95 -14.69 -0.52
C LYS A 98 -9.48 -14.38 -1.95
N GLY A 99 -10.26 -13.63 -2.72
CA GLY A 99 -9.91 -13.21 -4.09
C GLY A 99 -8.66 -12.32 -4.18
N MET A 100 -8.30 -11.63 -3.09
CA MET A 100 -7.13 -10.73 -3.02
C MET A 100 -5.91 -11.36 -2.34
N GLU A 101 -5.74 -12.67 -2.40
CA GLU A 101 -4.52 -13.30 -1.90
C GLU A 101 -3.27 -12.81 -2.65
N GLY A 102 -2.26 -12.38 -1.88
CA GLY A 102 -1.01 -11.83 -2.42
C GLY A 102 -1.05 -10.32 -2.74
N TYR A 103 -2.17 -9.63 -2.47
CA TYR A 103 -2.28 -8.19 -2.69
C TYR A 103 -1.62 -7.41 -1.55
N SER A 104 -0.89 -6.36 -1.89
CA SER A 104 -0.40 -5.37 -0.92
C SER A 104 -1.53 -4.45 -0.46
N GLY A 105 -1.31 -3.70 0.62
CA GLY A 105 -2.29 -2.73 1.08
C GLY A 105 -2.63 -1.65 0.02
N SER A 106 -1.64 -1.26 -0.78
CA SER A 106 -1.80 -0.34 -1.90
C SER A 106 -2.65 -0.95 -3.02
N ASP A 107 -2.46 -2.24 -3.32
CA ASP A 107 -3.26 -2.95 -4.33
C ASP A 107 -4.72 -3.04 -3.88
N VAL A 108 -4.99 -3.39 -2.61
CA VAL A 108 -6.36 -3.44 -2.08
C VAL A 108 -7.04 -2.07 -2.19
N LYS A 109 -6.34 -1.00 -1.81
CA LYS A 109 -6.86 0.36 -1.94
C LYS A 109 -7.18 0.72 -3.40
N LEU A 110 -6.31 0.33 -4.33
CA LEU A 110 -6.53 0.56 -5.76
C LEU A 110 -7.78 -0.18 -6.26
N VAL A 111 -7.95 -1.45 -5.90
CA VAL A 111 -9.15 -2.23 -6.27
C VAL A 111 -10.41 -1.57 -5.69
N CYS A 112 -10.40 -1.16 -4.42
CA CYS A 112 -11.53 -0.46 -3.81
C CYS A 112 -11.87 0.84 -4.56
N LYS A 113 -10.86 1.61 -4.95
CA LYS A 113 -11.04 2.84 -5.74
C LYS A 113 -11.65 2.54 -7.11
N GLU A 114 -11.13 1.55 -7.84
CA GLU A 114 -11.64 1.18 -9.16
C GLU A 114 -13.10 0.67 -9.08
N SER A 115 -13.43 -0.10 -8.04
CA SER A 115 -14.80 -0.55 -7.77
C SER A 115 -15.75 0.63 -7.51
N ALA A 116 -15.33 1.61 -6.70
CA ALA A 116 -16.12 2.83 -6.45
C ALA A 116 -16.31 3.70 -7.69
N MET A 117 -15.38 3.64 -8.65
CA MET A 117 -15.45 4.44 -9.88
C MET A 117 -16.35 3.82 -10.94
N ARG A 118 -16.77 2.54 -10.82
CA ARG A 118 -17.62 1.91 -11.86
C ARG A 118 -18.96 2.63 -12.04
N PRO A 119 -19.76 2.93 -10.99
CA PRO A 119 -21.02 3.63 -11.17
C PRO A 119 -20.81 5.02 -11.77
N VAL A 120 -19.73 5.70 -11.40
CA VAL A 120 -19.35 7.01 -11.93
C VAL A 120 -19.08 6.93 -13.44
N ARG A 121 -18.34 5.93 -13.91
CA ARG A 121 -18.07 5.74 -15.35
C ARG A 121 -19.36 5.51 -16.15
N LYS A 122 -20.28 4.67 -15.65
CA LYS A 122 -21.58 4.45 -16.30
C LYS A 122 -22.40 5.73 -16.44
N ILE A 123 -22.36 6.60 -15.43
CA ILE A 123 -23.03 7.92 -15.49
C ILE A 123 -22.41 8.79 -16.57
N PHE A 124 -21.08 8.86 -16.65
CA PHE A 124 -20.40 9.63 -17.70
C PHE A 124 -20.75 9.10 -19.10
N ASP A 125 -20.71 7.78 -19.30
CA ASP A 125 -21.07 7.15 -20.57
C ASP A 125 -22.52 7.48 -20.97
N ALA A 126 -23.46 7.46 -20.01
CA ALA A 126 -24.85 7.83 -20.23
C ALA A 126 -25.00 9.32 -20.60
N LEU A 127 -24.31 10.22 -19.91
CA LEU A 127 -24.35 11.67 -20.19
C LEU A 127 -23.77 12.01 -21.57
N GLU A 128 -22.68 11.34 -21.97
CA GLU A 128 -22.09 11.52 -23.31
C GLU A 128 -23.02 11.01 -24.41
N SER A 129 -23.75 9.92 -24.18
CA SER A 129 -24.73 9.39 -25.14
C SER A 129 -26.00 10.26 -25.29
N HIS A 130 -26.30 11.14 -24.33
CA HIS A 130 -27.52 11.95 -24.28
C HIS A 130 -27.37 13.38 -24.86
N GLN A 131 -26.38 13.63 -25.73
CA GLN A 131 -26.15 14.95 -26.33
C GLN A 131 -27.23 15.44 -27.33
N ASP A 132 -28.28 14.66 -27.62
CA ASP A 132 -29.40 15.08 -28.49
C ASP A 132 -30.60 15.67 -27.69
N GLY A 133 -30.54 16.98 -27.44
CA GLY A 133 -31.67 17.92 -27.51
C GLY A 133 -32.86 17.84 -26.53
N GLY A 134 -32.94 16.86 -25.63
CA GLY A 134 -34.08 16.71 -24.70
C GLY A 134 -33.82 17.33 -23.32
N SER A 135 -34.68 18.24 -22.87
CA SER A 135 -34.58 19.01 -21.61
C SER A 135 -34.79 18.21 -20.30
N ASN A 136 -34.59 16.89 -20.30
CA ASN A 136 -34.83 16.05 -19.12
C ASN A 136 -33.52 15.34 -18.73
N MET A 137 -32.75 15.99 -17.86
CA MET A 137 -31.52 15.41 -17.32
C MET A 137 -31.90 14.25 -16.37
N PRO A 138 -31.39 13.03 -16.59
CA PRO A 138 -31.70 11.90 -15.71
C PRO A 138 -31.27 12.21 -14.28
N VAL A 139 -32.04 11.75 -13.29
CA VAL A 139 -31.64 11.84 -11.88
C VAL A 139 -30.40 10.96 -11.73
N ILE A 140 -29.23 11.58 -11.58
CA ILE A 140 -27.96 10.88 -11.42
C ILE A 140 -27.89 10.34 -10.00
N GLN A 141 -28.16 9.04 -9.84
CA GLN A 141 -27.88 8.31 -8.61
C GLN A 141 -26.80 7.27 -8.88
N LEU A 142 -25.85 7.15 -7.95
CA LEU A 142 -24.84 6.10 -8.04
C LEU A 142 -25.51 4.74 -7.82
N GLU A 143 -25.28 3.82 -8.76
CA GLU A 143 -25.64 2.42 -8.57
C GLU A 143 -24.90 1.82 -7.37
N THR A 144 -25.54 0.84 -6.73
CA THR A 144 -24.92 0.10 -5.62
C THR A 144 -23.80 -0.78 -6.17
N VAL A 145 -22.61 -0.68 -5.56
CA VAL A 145 -21.46 -1.52 -5.95
C VAL A 145 -21.61 -2.90 -5.33
N THR A 146 -21.63 -3.93 -6.16
CA THR A 146 -21.82 -5.32 -5.72
C THR A 146 -20.52 -6.10 -5.62
N THR A 147 -20.57 -7.26 -4.97
CA THR A 147 -19.44 -8.22 -4.95
C THR A 147 -19.02 -8.62 -6.36
N ALA A 148 -19.96 -8.78 -7.30
CA ALA A 148 -19.65 -9.15 -8.69
C ALA A 148 -18.84 -8.07 -9.41
N ASP A 149 -19.21 -6.79 -9.22
CA ASP A 149 -18.45 -5.66 -9.78
C ASP A 149 -17.01 -5.65 -9.27
N PHE A 150 -16.83 -5.90 -7.98
CA PHE A 150 -15.51 -5.92 -7.37
C PHE A 150 -14.67 -7.09 -7.90
N LEU A 151 -15.26 -8.28 -8.06
CA LEU A 151 -14.58 -9.45 -8.63
C LEU A 151 -14.17 -9.20 -10.09
N GLU A 152 -14.96 -8.47 -10.86
CA GLU A 152 -14.58 -8.08 -12.22
C GLU A 152 -13.35 -7.16 -12.23
N VAL A 153 -13.28 -6.19 -11.30
CA VAL A 153 -12.11 -5.30 -11.15
C VAL A 153 -10.84 -6.10 -10.80
N LEU A 154 -10.96 -7.17 -10.00
CA LEU A 154 -9.83 -8.05 -9.68
C LEU A 154 -9.25 -8.77 -10.91
N THR A 155 -10.05 -8.98 -11.96
CA THR A 155 -9.53 -9.61 -13.18
C THR A 155 -8.49 -8.73 -13.88
N HIS A 156 -8.67 -7.41 -13.80
CA HIS A 156 -7.83 -6.39 -14.43
C HIS A 156 -6.74 -5.82 -13.51
N THR A 157 -6.90 -5.93 -12.20
CA THR A 157 -5.93 -5.38 -11.23
C THR A 157 -5.11 -6.51 -10.62
N LYS A 158 -3.89 -6.75 -11.12
CA LYS A 158 -2.99 -7.80 -10.60
C LYS A 158 -2.17 -7.31 -9.39
N PRO A 159 -1.81 -8.20 -8.44
CA PRO A 159 -1.01 -7.82 -7.28
C PRO A 159 0.42 -7.44 -7.65
N SER A 160 0.94 -6.38 -7.03
CA SER A 160 2.26 -5.81 -7.35
C SER A 160 3.43 -6.53 -6.68
N ALA A 161 3.20 -7.17 -5.53
CA ALA A 161 4.27 -7.67 -4.65
C ALA A 161 4.64 -9.16 -4.80
N ARG A 162 4.03 -9.90 -5.75
CA ARG A 162 4.15 -11.38 -5.84
C ARG A 162 5.60 -11.90 -5.90
N ASN A 163 6.48 -11.23 -6.63
CA ASN A 163 7.82 -11.76 -6.94
C ASN A 163 8.92 -11.36 -5.94
N LEU A 164 8.60 -10.59 -4.90
CA LEU A 164 9.59 -10.09 -3.94
C LEU A 164 9.54 -10.79 -2.59
N MET A 165 8.49 -11.56 -2.31
CA MET A 165 8.26 -12.13 -0.97
C MET A 165 9.37 -13.11 -0.54
N ASP A 166 9.90 -13.89 -1.48
CA ASP A 166 11.00 -14.82 -1.20
C ASP A 166 12.27 -14.09 -0.78
N ARG A 167 12.57 -12.95 -1.45
CA ARG A 167 13.74 -12.12 -1.11
C ARG A 167 13.59 -11.51 0.28
N TYR A 168 12.42 -10.99 0.61
CA TYR A 168 12.15 -10.45 1.95
C TYR A 168 12.22 -11.52 3.03
N THR A 169 11.68 -12.71 2.77
CA THR A 169 11.69 -13.83 3.74
C THR A 169 13.10 -14.36 3.98
N ALA A 170 13.92 -14.44 2.93
CA ALA A 170 15.33 -14.79 3.05
C ALA A 170 16.10 -13.75 3.88
N TRP A 171 15.87 -12.46 3.61
CA TRP A 171 16.49 -11.38 4.35
C TRP A 171 16.05 -11.35 5.83
N ASP A 172 14.76 -11.56 6.13
CA ASP A 172 14.26 -11.68 7.51
C ASP A 172 14.95 -12.85 8.23
N ARG A 173 15.08 -14.01 7.59
CA ARG A 173 15.76 -15.16 8.21
C ARG A 173 17.20 -14.84 8.61
N GLU A 174 17.91 -14.02 7.83
CA GLU A 174 19.31 -13.69 8.08
C GLU A 174 19.49 -12.54 9.08
N TYR A 175 18.62 -11.52 9.04
CA TYR A 175 18.80 -10.26 9.77
C TYR A 175 17.75 -9.96 10.84
N LYS A 176 16.75 -10.83 11.04
CA LYS A 176 15.72 -10.63 12.05
C LYS A 176 16.32 -10.60 13.44
N SER A 177 15.92 -9.59 14.19
CA SER A 177 16.26 -9.39 15.59
C SER A 177 14.93 -9.26 16.32
N VAL A 178 14.52 -10.34 17.00
CA VAL A 178 13.38 -10.30 17.94
C VAL A 178 13.90 -9.78 19.27
#